data_AF-A0A395GSU1-F1
#
_entry.id   AF-A0A395GSU1-F1
#
_cell.length_a   1.000
_cell.length_b   1.000
_cell.length_c   1.000
_cell.angle_alpha   90.00
_cell.angle_beta   90.00
_cell.angle_gamma   90.00
#
_symmetry.space_group_name_H-M   'P 1'
#
loop_
_entity.id
_entity.type
_entity.pdbx_description
1 polymer ?
#
loop_
_entity_poly.entity_id
_entity_poly.type
_entity_poly.pdbx_seq_one_letter_code
_entity_poly.pdbx_strand_id
1 'polypeptide(L)'
;MSSIILVRDTEEREIQFEWTWHPSETITDASASTSWQAVHLLFKEITRSVGFQWPSHQDSRLFIQLSSQEHHPIQPQQWGSEEALRLLPDCLSAATDEQGTALSLVVPQCPGYIVRPDIIPLRLLDCPLVARVSSFATLQHRFESEPLLLDHPASLPSVFAVSTGGIIVERPGTVDRLHTWDEQFAALDQEIRNRLSFPWLAAEGCHIVREHGLASVNTFIELANVLPSKLPEAELTMLGEALTRSLQRMGFSDGFYHLEARVENSRMHYAVDSRTGVLDLTERDRPSPGAPSAWLIEVNPRPPGIQASAAVKHTYGIDYFALALLFALADKERVRQLSHPFLQGPQYWCEMVFIPVEKGGVYDSGDVCEELRERRRSGVLRPAR
;
A
#
# COMPACT_ATOMS: atom_id res chain seq x y z
N MET A 1 13.69 17.36 -21.32
CA MET A 1 14.74 16.93 -22.27
C MET A 1 14.97 15.44 -22.08
N SER A 2 15.44 14.70 -23.08
CA SER A 2 15.94 13.35 -22.86
C SER A 2 17.43 13.35 -22.50
N SER A 3 17.83 12.34 -21.75
CA SER A 3 19.20 12.12 -21.24
C SER A 3 19.56 10.65 -21.44
N ILE A 4 20.84 10.30 -21.37
CA ILE A 4 21.29 8.90 -21.51
C ILE A 4 21.88 8.40 -20.19
N ILE A 5 21.52 7.17 -19.83
CA ILE A 5 22.15 6.39 -18.77
C ILE A 5 22.72 5.10 -19.36
N LEU A 6 23.92 4.74 -18.94
CA LEU A 6 24.74 3.70 -19.54
C LEU A 6 25.17 2.72 -18.45
N VAL A 7 24.96 1.42 -18.69
CA VAL A 7 25.36 0.35 -17.77
C VAL A 7 26.47 -0.46 -18.41
N ARG A 8 27.54 -0.75 -17.65
CA ARG A 8 28.61 -1.66 -18.07
C ARG A 8 28.64 -2.92 -17.23
N ASP A 9 28.80 -4.06 -17.88
CA ASP A 9 29.09 -5.32 -17.22
C ASP A 9 30.58 -5.50 -16.91
N THR A 10 30.98 -6.67 -16.45
CA THR A 10 32.36 -7.01 -16.06
C THR A 10 33.34 -7.12 -17.23
N GLU A 11 32.87 -7.14 -18.47
CA GLU A 11 33.69 -7.23 -19.69
C GLU A 11 33.71 -5.89 -20.49
N GLU A 12 33.34 -4.78 -19.85
CA GLU A 12 33.11 -3.45 -20.48
C GLU A 12 32.04 -3.45 -21.57
N ARG A 13 31.18 -4.48 -21.68
CA ARG A 13 30.06 -4.45 -22.62
C ARG A 13 29.02 -3.46 -22.11
N GLU A 14 28.51 -2.63 -23.01
CA GLU A 14 27.60 -1.53 -22.68
C GLU A 14 26.15 -1.83 -23.08
N ILE A 15 25.21 -1.31 -22.30
CA ILE A 15 23.81 -1.08 -22.68
C ILE A 15 23.45 0.37 -22.37
N GLN A 16 22.72 1.02 -23.27
CA GLN A 16 22.40 2.45 -23.21
C GLN A 16 20.88 2.65 -23.21
N PHE A 17 20.39 3.47 -22.27
CA PHE A 17 18.98 3.81 -22.15
C PHE A 17 18.77 5.32 -22.30
N GLU A 18 17.81 5.71 -23.13
CA GLU A 18 17.25 7.06 -23.13
C GLU A 18 16.30 7.17 -21.94
N TRP A 19 16.35 8.29 -21.22
CA TRP A 19 15.42 8.56 -20.14
C TRP A 19 14.91 10.00 -20.13
N THR A 20 13.69 10.18 -19.61
CA THR A 20 12.97 11.47 -19.60
C THR A 20 12.26 11.70 -18.27
N TRP A 21 12.33 12.94 -17.76
CA TRP A 21 11.53 13.41 -16.62
C TRP A 21 10.09 13.74 -17.05
N HIS A 22 9.12 13.30 -16.26
CA HIS A 22 7.72 13.71 -16.31
C HIS A 22 7.25 14.00 -14.87
N PRO A 23 7.47 15.21 -14.33
CA PRO A 23 7.04 15.56 -12.97
C PRO A 23 5.53 15.81 -12.89
N SER A 24 4.89 15.35 -11.82
CA SER A 24 3.50 15.67 -11.48
C SER A 24 3.35 17.12 -11.01
N GLU A 25 2.12 17.58 -10.82
CA GLU A 25 1.87 18.73 -9.95
C GLU A 25 2.28 18.42 -8.50
N THR A 26 2.72 19.42 -7.74
CA THR A 26 2.94 19.27 -6.29
C THR A 26 1.59 19.13 -5.59
N ILE A 27 1.44 18.06 -4.82
CA ILE A 27 0.23 17.71 -4.08
C ILE A 27 0.46 18.05 -2.60
N THR A 28 -0.59 18.53 -1.92
CA THR A 28 -0.60 18.72 -0.46
C THR A 28 -1.75 17.90 0.14
N ASP A 29 -1.56 17.39 1.37
CA ASP A 29 -2.58 16.60 2.08
C ASP A 29 -3.82 17.43 2.47
N ALA A 30 -4.90 16.75 2.88
CA ALA A 30 -6.17 17.38 3.23
C ALA A 30 -6.12 18.29 4.48
N SER A 31 -5.03 18.29 5.23
CA SER A 31 -4.76 19.15 6.40
C SER A 31 -3.74 20.27 6.13
N ALA A 32 -3.22 20.36 4.90
CA ALA A 32 -2.15 21.27 4.49
C ALA A 32 -0.79 21.04 5.20
N SER A 33 -0.52 19.86 5.75
CA SER A 33 0.65 19.61 6.61
C SER A 33 1.86 19.02 5.87
N THR A 34 1.61 18.07 4.97
CA THR A 34 2.60 17.38 4.14
C THR A 34 2.35 17.76 2.68
N SER A 35 3.40 18.22 1.99
CA SER A 35 3.43 18.41 0.54
C SER A 35 4.41 17.44 -0.09
N TRP A 36 4.12 16.93 -1.28
CA TRP A 36 5.00 16.05 -2.03
C TRP A 36 4.76 16.18 -3.55
N GLN A 37 5.70 15.70 -4.34
CA GLN A 37 5.61 15.62 -5.79
C GLN A 37 5.93 14.19 -6.22
N ALA A 38 5.23 13.66 -7.22
CA ALA A 38 5.66 12.46 -7.91
C ALA A 38 6.54 12.86 -9.10
N VAL A 39 7.69 12.21 -9.26
CA VAL A 39 8.61 12.47 -10.36
C VAL A 39 8.76 11.18 -11.16
N HIS A 40 8.09 11.12 -12.31
CA HIS A 40 8.14 9.95 -13.17
C HIS A 40 9.37 10.03 -14.10
N LEU A 41 9.99 8.87 -14.30
CA LEU A 41 11.18 8.63 -15.10
C LEU A 41 10.86 7.51 -16.08
N LEU A 42 10.72 7.82 -17.37
CA LEU A 42 10.50 6.82 -18.41
C LEU A 42 11.85 6.45 -19.06
N PHE A 43 12.24 5.18 -18.96
CA PHE A 43 13.47 4.61 -19.54
C PHE A 43 13.15 3.77 -20.78
N LYS A 44 13.96 3.88 -21.83
CA LYS A 44 13.88 3.08 -23.07
C LYS A 44 15.25 2.64 -23.51
N GLU A 45 15.40 1.38 -23.91
CA GLU A 45 16.65 0.86 -24.47
C GLU A 45 16.93 1.50 -25.84
N ILE A 46 18.17 1.96 -26.07
CA ILE A 46 18.63 2.52 -27.35
C ILE A 46 19.54 1.53 -28.07
N THR A 47 20.53 1.00 -27.35
CA THR A 47 21.53 0.07 -27.88
C THR A 47 22.02 -0.88 -26.79
N ARG A 48 22.35 -2.12 -27.19
CA ARG A 48 22.94 -3.15 -26.34
C ARG A 48 24.09 -3.85 -27.05
N SER A 49 25.21 -4.00 -26.36
CA SER A 49 26.36 -4.75 -26.84
C SER A 49 26.03 -6.23 -26.95
N VAL A 50 26.45 -6.87 -28.05
CA VAL A 50 26.22 -8.31 -28.27
C VAL A 50 26.88 -9.11 -27.13
N GLY A 51 26.10 -9.94 -26.46
CA GLY A 51 26.57 -10.75 -25.33
C GLY A 51 26.61 -10.04 -23.97
N PHE A 52 26.13 -8.78 -23.87
CA PHE A 52 25.96 -8.09 -22.58
C PHE A 52 25.18 -8.96 -21.59
N GLN A 53 25.70 -9.07 -20.37
CA GLN A 53 25.03 -9.74 -19.26
C GLN A 53 24.75 -8.72 -18.16
N TRP A 54 23.57 -8.79 -17.54
CA TRP A 54 23.30 -7.95 -16.37
C TRP A 54 24.28 -8.30 -15.24
N PRO A 55 25.13 -7.36 -14.78
CA PRO A 55 26.02 -7.59 -13.64
C PRO A 55 25.21 -7.84 -12.37
N SER A 56 25.85 -8.43 -11.35
CA SER A 56 25.22 -8.51 -10.03
C SER A 56 24.96 -7.10 -9.48
N HIS A 57 23.98 -6.93 -8.60
CA HIS A 57 23.67 -5.61 -8.03
C HIS A 57 24.85 -4.94 -7.28
N GLN A 58 25.92 -5.68 -6.97
CA GLN A 58 27.15 -5.14 -6.37
C GLN A 58 28.22 -4.76 -7.41
N ASP A 59 28.13 -5.27 -8.64
CA ASP A 59 29.07 -5.04 -9.75
C ASP A 59 28.52 -4.07 -10.82
N SER A 60 27.27 -3.61 -10.68
CA SER A 60 26.57 -2.72 -11.63
C SER A 60 27.23 -1.35 -11.78
N ARG A 61 28.06 -1.19 -12.80
CA ARG A 61 28.71 0.09 -13.12
C ARG A 61 27.79 0.96 -13.99
N LEU A 62 27.04 1.82 -13.32
CA LEU A 62 26.16 2.82 -13.92
C LEU A 62 26.91 4.13 -14.21
N PHE A 63 26.59 4.78 -15.32
CA PHE A 63 27.12 6.09 -15.71
C PHE A 63 26.00 6.98 -16.26
N ILE A 64 25.97 8.26 -15.85
CA ILE A 64 25.10 9.28 -16.46
C ILE A 64 25.89 10.00 -17.54
N GLN A 65 25.35 10.07 -18.76
CA GLN A 65 25.97 10.81 -19.85
C GLN A 65 25.63 12.30 -19.74
N LEU A 66 26.66 13.14 -19.56
CA LEU A 66 26.53 14.61 -19.50
C LEU A 66 26.82 15.27 -20.85
N SER A 67 27.68 14.66 -21.66
CA SER A 67 27.94 15.06 -23.05
C SER A 67 28.33 13.86 -23.90
N SER A 68 28.58 14.04 -25.20
CA SER A 68 29.00 12.96 -26.11
C SER A 68 30.35 12.32 -25.79
N GLN A 69 31.12 12.87 -24.84
CA GLN A 69 32.40 12.32 -24.37
C GLN A 69 32.55 12.30 -22.85
N GLU A 70 31.53 12.73 -22.09
CA GLU A 70 31.60 12.87 -20.63
C GLU A 70 30.56 11.98 -19.94
N HIS A 71 31.04 10.90 -19.33
CA HIS A 71 30.23 9.92 -18.59
C HIS A 71 30.56 10.04 -17.10
N HIS A 72 29.64 10.55 -16.29
CA HIS A 72 29.83 10.64 -14.85
C HIS A 72 29.50 9.29 -14.20
N PRO A 73 30.45 8.61 -13.51
CA PRO A 73 30.17 7.38 -12.80
C PRO A 73 29.20 7.64 -11.64
N ILE A 74 28.23 6.77 -11.45
CA ILE A 74 27.25 6.92 -10.37
C ILE A 74 27.87 6.44 -9.06
N GLN A 75 28.00 7.34 -8.07
CA GLN A 75 28.59 7.00 -6.77
C GLN A 75 27.49 6.63 -5.76
N PRO A 76 27.57 5.48 -5.06
CA PRO A 76 26.54 5.02 -4.10
C PRO A 76 26.12 6.06 -3.05
N GLN A 77 27.07 6.88 -2.60
CA GLN A 77 26.87 7.90 -1.57
C GLN A 77 25.91 9.02 -2.00
N GLN A 78 25.64 9.15 -3.30
CA GLN A 78 24.79 10.21 -3.87
C GLN A 78 23.28 9.85 -3.88
N TRP A 79 22.88 8.66 -3.40
CA TRP A 79 21.51 8.10 -3.56
C TRP A 79 20.69 8.03 -2.28
N GLY A 80 21.24 8.46 -1.13
CA GLY A 80 20.57 8.46 0.17
C GLY A 80 20.38 7.08 0.84
N SER A 81 20.13 6.03 0.06
CA SER A 81 19.98 4.64 0.54
C SER A 81 20.51 3.61 -0.46
N GLU A 82 20.78 2.38 0.00
CA GLU A 82 21.10 1.26 -0.90
C GLU A 82 19.87 0.81 -1.69
N GLU A 83 18.68 0.91 -1.11
CA GLU A 83 17.39 0.61 -1.74
C GLU A 83 17.15 1.50 -2.96
N ALA A 84 17.45 2.80 -2.86
CA ALA A 84 17.41 3.74 -3.97
C ALA A 84 18.38 3.35 -5.10
N LEU A 85 19.64 3.05 -4.75
CA LEU A 85 20.66 2.66 -5.72
C LEU A 85 20.33 1.34 -6.43
N ARG A 86 19.71 0.37 -5.74
CA ARG A 86 19.34 -0.94 -6.31
C ARG A 86 18.12 -0.88 -7.23
N LEU A 87 17.13 -0.04 -6.90
CA LEU A 87 15.86 0.04 -7.64
C LEU A 87 16.03 0.57 -9.09
N LEU A 88 17.07 1.35 -9.36
CA LEU A 88 17.36 1.82 -10.71
C LEU A 88 17.83 0.66 -11.64
N PRO A 89 18.87 -0.14 -11.32
CA PRO A 89 19.17 -1.39 -12.02
C PRO A 89 17.97 -2.33 -12.19
N ASP A 90 17.12 -2.48 -11.16
CA ASP A 90 15.89 -3.26 -11.27
C ASP A 90 14.99 -2.73 -12.40
N CYS A 91 14.72 -1.42 -12.41
CA CYS A 91 13.92 -0.75 -13.45
C CYS A 91 14.55 -0.87 -14.85
N LEU A 92 15.87 -0.61 -14.98
CA LEU A 92 16.58 -0.70 -16.25
C LEU A 92 16.61 -2.14 -16.80
N SER A 93 16.70 -3.15 -15.93
CA SER A 93 16.65 -4.56 -16.35
C SER A 93 15.29 -5.00 -16.90
N ALA A 94 14.23 -4.29 -16.54
CA ALA A 94 12.88 -4.49 -17.07
C ALA A 94 12.57 -3.62 -18.30
N ALA A 95 13.36 -2.58 -18.59
CA ALA A 95 13.16 -1.72 -19.76
C ALA A 95 13.57 -2.45 -21.05
N THR A 96 12.60 -2.69 -21.94
CA THR A 96 12.80 -3.38 -23.23
C THR A 96 12.25 -2.56 -24.40
N ASP A 97 12.91 -2.65 -25.54
CA ASP A 97 12.86 -1.78 -26.73
C ASP A 97 11.47 -1.21 -27.09
N GLU A 98 10.44 -2.06 -27.21
CA GLU A 98 9.15 -1.67 -27.81
C GLU A 98 8.32 -0.67 -26.98
N GLN A 99 8.51 -0.63 -25.65
CA GLN A 99 7.66 0.18 -24.74
C GLN A 99 8.44 0.89 -23.63
N GLY A 100 9.65 0.41 -23.29
CA GLY A 100 10.40 0.90 -22.13
C GLY A 100 9.85 0.39 -20.79
N THR A 101 10.24 1.06 -19.71
CA THR A 101 9.69 0.87 -18.35
C THR A 101 9.84 2.18 -17.57
N ALA A 102 8.91 2.47 -16.67
CA ALA A 102 8.91 3.71 -15.91
C ALA A 102 9.09 3.48 -14.40
N LEU A 103 9.70 4.48 -13.76
CA LEU A 103 9.87 4.58 -12.32
C LEU A 103 9.24 5.90 -11.83
N SER A 104 8.39 5.85 -10.82
CA SER A 104 7.91 7.03 -10.11
C SER A 104 8.63 7.19 -8.77
N LEU A 105 9.11 8.39 -8.48
CA LEU A 105 9.76 8.77 -7.22
C LEU A 105 8.82 9.66 -6.41
N VAL A 106 8.58 9.35 -5.13
CA VAL A 106 7.76 10.17 -4.24
C VAL A 106 8.67 11.09 -3.43
N VAL A 107 8.65 12.39 -3.71
CA VAL A 107 9.56 13.39 -3.13
C VAL A 107 8.81 14.37 -2.22
N PRO A 108 9.12 14.44 -0.91
CA PRO A 108 8.64 15.51 -0.03
C PRO A 108 8.96 16.91 -0.55
N GLN A 109 8.02 17.83 -0.39
CA GLN A 109 8.14 19.26 -0.69
C GLN A 109 7.97 20.11 0.58
N CYS A 110 8.23 19.51 1.74
CA CYS A 110 8.21 20.12 3.06
C CYS A 110 9.12 19.32 4.03
N PRO A 111 9.74 19.96 5.03
CA PRO A 111 10.71 19.28 5.90
C PRO A 111 10.01 18.55 7.06
N GLY A 112 10.48 17.36 7.42
CA GLY A 112 9.89 16.59 8.53
C GLY A 112 10.45 15.18 8.70
N TYR A 113 10.20 14.59 9.87
CA TYR A 113 10.54 13.20 10.17
C TYR A 113 9.50 12.25 9.60
N ILE A 114 9.93 11.18 8.95
CA ILE A 114 9.01 10.16 8.43
C ILE A 114 8.21 9.53 9.57
N VAL A 115 6.87 9.47 9.45
CA VAL A 115 6.06 8.81 10.48
C VAL A 115 6.31 7.31 10.54
N ARG A 116 6.66 6.72 9.39
CA ARG A 116 6.85 5.29 9.20
C ARG A 116 7.70 5.03 7.95
N PRO A 117 8.85 4.33 8.05
CA PRO A 117 9.73 4.13 6.91
C PRO A 117 9.04 3.42 5.75
N ASP A 118 8.28 2.36 6.00
CA ASP A 118 7.57 1.58 4.98
C ASP A 118 6.27 2.24 4.46
N ILE A 119 6.03 3.55 4.66
CA ILE A 119 4.73 4.17 4.32
C ILE A 119 4.37 4.09 2.83
N ILE A 120 5.35 4.22 1.92
CA ILE A 120 5.13 4.13 0.46
C ILE A 120 4.78 2.68 0.06
N PRO A 121 5.56 1.64 0.43
CA PRO A 121 5.13 0.24 0.31
C PRO A 121 3.80 -0.10 0.98
N LEU A 122 3.52 0.46 2.16
CA LEU A 122 2.32 0.17 2.95
C LEU A 122 1.04 0.61 2.23
N ARG A 123 1.04 1.84 1.68
CA ARG A 123 -0.15 2.45 1.11
C ARG A 123 -0.37 2.09 -0.36
N LEU A 124 0.70 1.72 -1.09
CA LEU A 124 0.64 1.20 -2.46
C LEU A 124 0.46 -0.33 -2.54
N LEU A 125 0.24 -1.00 -1.41
CA LEU A 125 -0.09 -2.42 -1.36
C LEU A 125 -1.31 -2.71 -2.26
N ASP A 126 -1.17 -3.77 -3.07
CA ASP A 126 -2.09 -4.23 -4.11
C ASP A 126 -2.55 -3.18 -5.14
N CYS A 127 -1.84 -2.06 -5.28
CA CYS A 127 -2.14 -1.07 -6.32
C CYS A 127 -1.83 -1.67 -7.72
N PRO A 128 -2.82 -1.79 -8.63
CA PRO A 128 -2.64 -2.51 -9.91
C PRO A 128 -1.73 -1.76 -10.91
N LEU A 129 -1.31 -0.54 -10.59
CA LEU A 129 -0.39 0.28 -11.38
C LEU A 129 1.08 0.11 -10.93
N VAL A 130 1.35 -0.77 -9.96
CA VAL A 130 2.65 -0.91 -9.29
C VAL A 130 3.19 -2.31 -9.46
N ALA A 131 4.21 -2.47 -10.31
CA ALA A 131 4.92 -3.74 -10.49
C ALA A 131 5.81 -4.06 -9.29
N ARG A 132 6.45 -3.03 -8.71
CA ARG A 132 7.24 -3.12 -7.48
C ARG A 132 7.35 -1.76 -6.81
N VAL A 133 7.35 -1.76 -5.48
CA VAL A 133 7.56 -0.56 -4.65
C VAL A 133 8.70 -0.80 -3.66
N SER A 134 9.44 0.26 -3.31
CA SER A 134 10.50 0.20 -2.30
C SER A 134 10.56 1.52 -1.53
N SER A 135 10.79 1.44 -0.22
CA SER A 135 11.08 2.63 0.60
C SER A 135 12.57 2.92 0.59
N PHE A 136 12.92 4.20 0.64
CA PHE A 136 14.28 4.69 0.85
C PHE A 136 14.43 5.33 2.26
N ALA A 137 13.30 5.49 2.97
CA ALA A 137 13.27 6.09 4.30
C ALA A 137 13.63 5.08 5.39
N THR A 138 14.47 5.49 6.33
CA THR A 138 14.84 4.72 7.53
C THR A 138 14.02 5.15 8.76
N LEU A 139 14.12 4.41 9.87
CA LEU A 139 13.49 4.83 11.14
C LEU A 139 14.05 6.19 11.57
N GLN A 140 13.16 7.12 11.93
CA GLN A 140 13.50 8.51 12.28
C GLN A 140 14.25 9.29 11.17
N HIS A 141 14.18 8.85 9.90
CA HIS A 141 14.69 9.61 8.76
C HIS A 141 14.00 10.98 8.68
N ARG A 142 14.78 12.04 8.48
CA ARG A 142 14.29 13.40 8.33
C ARG A 142 14.53 13.89 6.91
N PHE A 143 13.46 14.27 6.22
CA PHE A 143 13.53 14.97 4.95
C PHE A 143 13.68 16.47 5.20
N GLU A 144 14.50 17.12 4.38
CA GLU A 144 14.56 18.58 4.26
C GLU A 144 13.91 19.03 2.95
N SER A 145 13.60 20.32 2.84
CA SER A 145 12.82 20.89 1.74
C SER A 145 13.69 21.69 0.77
N GLU A 146 14.37 21.01 -0.15
CA GLU A 146 15.14 21.63 -1.23
C GLU A 146 14.39 21.59 -2.57
N PRO A 147 14.40 22.66 -3.40
CA PRO A 147 13.75 22.66 -4.71
C PRO A 147 14.37 21.67 -5.68
N LEU A 148 13.54 20.88 -6.38
CA LEU A 148 13.98 19.89 -7.34
C LEU A 148 14.52 20.52 -8.64
N LEU A 149 15.83 20.38 -8.87
CA LEU A 149 16.52 20.81 -10.09
C LEU A 149 16.45 19.73 -11.18
N LEU A 150 15.29 19.57 -11.82
CA LEU A 150 15.07 18.55 -12.86
C LEU A 150 15.71 18.91 -14.22
N ASP A 151 16.20 20.15 -14.40
CA ASP A 151 16.71 20.63 -15.70
C ASP A 151 18.08 20.07 -16.12
N HIS A 152 18.77 19.31 -15.26
CA HIS A 152 20.14 18.84 -15.51
C HIS A 152 20.30 17.33 -15.24
N PRO A 153 20.90 16.53 -16.16
CA PRO A 153 20.95 15.07 -16.01
C PRO A 153 21.64 14.58 -14.72
N ALA A 154 22.64 15.34 -14.23
CA ALA A 154 23.39 15.00 -13.02
C ALA A 154 22.58 15.15 -11.71
N SER A 155 21.34 15.66 -11.72
CA SER A 155 20.50 15.69 -10.52
C SER A 155 19.82 14.35 -10.22
N LEU A 156 19.81 13.39 -11.16
CA LEU A 156 19.16 12.09 -10.98
C LEU A 156 19.51 11.41 -9.63
N PRO A 157 20.78 11.32 -9.18
CA PRO A 157 21.11 10.79 -7.86
C PRO A 157 20.47 11.56 -6.70
N SER A 158 20.53 12.90 -6.73
CA SER A 158 20.02 13.72 -5.63
C SER A 158 18.50 13.69 -5.53
N VAL A 159 17.77 13.54 -6.65
CA VAL A 159 16.30 13.31 -6.61
C VAL A 159 15.98 11.99 -5.90
N PHE A 160 16.71 10.91 -6.18
CA PHE A 160 16.57 9.65 -5.43
C PHE A 160 16.93 9.83 -3.94
N ALA A 161 17.98 10.58 -3.62
CA ALA A 161 18.43 10.80 -2.24
C ALA A 161 17.41 11.57 -1.37
N VAL A 162 16.62 12.48 -1.95
CA VAL A 162 15.53 13.18 -1.23
C VAL A 162 14.17 12.47 -1.35
N SER A 163 14.08 11.36 -2.08
CA SER A 163 12.83 10.60 -2.25
C SER A 163 12.52 9.74 -1.01
N THR A 164 11.25 9.66 -0.63
CA THR A 164 10.79 8.74 0.44
C THR A 164 10.70 7.29 -0.03
N GLY A 165 10.46 7.08 -1.32
CA GLY A 165 10.44 5.76 -1.94
C GLY A 165 10.27 5.84 -3.46
N GLY A 166 10.49 4.70 -4.11
CA GLY A 166 10.38 4.53 -5.55
C GLY A 166 9.43 3.40 -5.94
N ILE A 167 8.83 3.54 -7.12
CA ILE A 167 7.72 2.74 -7.62
C ILE A 167 8.04 2.36 -9.07
N ILE A 168 8.35 1.10 -9.35
CA ILE A 168 8.39 0.60 -10.73
C ILE A 168 6.94 0.44 -11.18
N VAL A 169 6.57 1.19 -12.21
CA VAL A 169 5.19 1.32 -12.68
C VAL A 169 4.86 0.13 -13.59
N GLU A 170 3.65 -0.42 -13.45
CA GLU A 170 3.16 -1.43 -14.39
C GLU A 170 3.10 -0.88 -15.82
N ARG A 171 3.27 -1.77 -16.80
CA ARG A 171 3.30 -1.35 -18.21
C ARG A 171 1.90 -0.96 -18.71
N PRO A 172 1.79 0.03 -19.62
CA PRO A 172 0.53 0.30 -20.31
C PRO A 172 0.01 -0.96 -21.00
N GLY A 173 -1.29 -1.23 -20.87
CA GLY A 173 -1.92 -2.47 -21.32
C GLY A 173 -1.94 -3.61 -20.31
N THR A 174 -1.21 -3.55 -19.18
CA THR A 174 -1.40 -4.51 -18.07
C THR A 174 -2.76 -4.31 -17.39
N VAL A 175 -3.23 -3.05 -17.30
CA VAL A 175 -4.52 -2.68 -16.71
C VAL A 175 -5.49 -2.24 -17.81
N ASP A 176 -6.71 -2.79 -17.79
CA ASP A 176 -7.77 -2.45 -18.74
C ASP A 176 -7.98 -0.94 -18.85
N ARG A 177 -8.01 -0.43 -20.09
CA ARG A 177 -8.25 0.97 -20.51
C ARG A 177 -7.07 1.95 -20.38
N LEU A 178 -5.89 1.54 -19.93
CA LEU A 178 -4.70 2.40 -19.92
C LEU A 178 -3.72 1.89 -20.99
N HIS A 179 -3.41 2.71 -22.00
CA HIS A 179 -2.68 2.27 -23.20
C HIS A 179 -1.43 3.11 -23.51
N THR A 180 -1.25 4.25 -22.85
CA THR A 180 -0.10 5.15 -22.95
C THR A 180 0.54 5.38 -21.59
N TRP A 181 1.82 5.79 -21.57
CA TRP A 181 2.49 6.17 -20.33
C TRP A 181 1.87 7.40 -19.67
N ASP A 182 1.35 8.35 -20.45
CA ASP A 182 0.70 9.56 -19.91
C ASP A 182 -0.60 9.22 -19.16
N GLU A 183 -1.41 8.30 -19.69
CA GLU A 183 -2.58 7.74 -18.98
C GLU A 183 -2.17 6.96 -17.73
N GLN A 184 -1.10 6.17 -17.81
CA GLN A 184 -0.57 5.38 -16.71
C GLN A 184 -0.05 6.26 -15.56
N PHE A 185 0.64 7.37 -15.88
CA PHE A 185 1.12 8.36 -14.91
C PHE A 185 -0.03 9.15 -14.29
N ALA A 186 -1.00 9.63 -15.08
CA ALA A 186 -2.17 10.33 -14.55
C ALA A 186 -3.01 9.43 -13.61
N ALA A 187 -3.16 8.14 -13.94
CA ALA A 187 -3.80 7.16 -13.07
C ALA A 187 -2.98 6.90 -11.79
N LEU A 188 -1.65 6.77 -11.91
CA LEU A 188 -0.75 6.55 -10.77
C LEU A 188 -0.73 7.75 -9.82
N ASP A 189 -0.70 8.97 -10.35
CA ASP A 189 -0.75 10.20 -9.54
C ASP A 189 -2.07 10.34 -8.79
N GLN A 190 -3.19 9.94 -9.41
CA GLN A 190 -4.47 9.90 -8.73
C GLN A 190 -4.53 8.79 -7.65
N GLU A 191 -3.86 7.65 -7.86
CA GLU A 191 -3.70 6.62 -6.82
C GLU A 191 -2.79 7.08 -5.68
N ILE A 192 -1.62 7.66 -5.97
CA ILE A 192 -0.71 8.24 -4.95
C ILE A 192 -1.43 9.34 -4.16
N ARG A 193 -2.18 10.22 -4.83
CA ARG A 193 -3.00 11.27 -4.20
C ARG A 193 -4.10 10.70 -3.29
N ASN A 194 -4.80 9.67 -3.74
CA ASN A 194 -5.81 8.96 -2.97
C ASN A 194 -5.21 8.25 -1.75
N ARG A 195 -3.99 7.70 -1.92
CA ARG A 195 -3.34 6.83 -0.94
C ARG A 195 -2.48 7.57 0.09
N LEU A 196 -1.96 8.77 -0.22
CA LEU A 196 -1.14 9.60 0.67
C LEU A 196 -1.82 10.91 1.13
N SER A 197 -3.15 10.98 1.10
CA SER A 197 -3.97 12.17 1.39
C SER A 197 -3.97 12.68 2.85
N PHE A 198 -2.98 12.31 3.66
CA PHE A 198 -2.94 12.49 5.12
C PHE A 198 -1.52 12.87 5.58
N PRO A 199 -1.31 13.36 6.81
CA PRO A 199 0.02 13.69 7.30
C PRO A 199 0.91 12.45 7.43
N TRP A 200 1.98 12.35 6.62
CA TRP A 200 2.97 11.28 6.74
C TRP A 200 4.38 11.76 7.09
N LEU A 201 4.53 13.06 7.36
CA LEU A 201 5.68 13.62 8.08
C LEU A 201 5.25 14.20 9.45
N ALA A 202 6.18 14.22 10.40
CA ALA A 202 5.98 14.71 11.76
C ALA A 202 7.15 15.60 12.23
N ALA A 203 6.93 16.37 13.29
CA ALA A 203 7.95 17.26 13.86
C ALA A 203 8.97 16.55 14.76
N GLU A 204 8.64 15.40 15.37
CA GLU A 204 9.40 14.77 16.47
C GLU A 204 9.40 13.21 16.43
N GLY A 205 10.31 12.56 17.19
CA GLY A 205 10.57 11.10 17.21
C GLY A 205 10.19 10.37 18.53
N CYS A 206 10.24 9.02 18.55
CA CYS A 206 9.75 8.19 19.68
C CYS A 206 10.50 6.82 19.85
N HIS A 207 10.29 6.10 20.98
CA HIS A 207 10.97 4.85 21.41
C HIS A 207 10.04 3.85 22.17
N ILE A 208 10.36 2.53 22.27
CA ILE A 208 9.41 1.40 22.49
C ILE A 208 9.91 0.23 23.40
N VAL A 209 9.02 -0.44 24.17
CA VAL A 209 9.15 -1.83 24.75
C VAL A 209 7.76 -2.58 24.79
N ARG A 210 7.69 -3.92 25.00
CA ARG A 210 6.52 -4.86 24.79
C ARG A 210 6.04 -5.62 26.10
N GLU A 211 5.16 -6.66 26.19
CA GLU A 211 4.61 -7.67 25.22
C GLU A 211 3.18 -8.30 25.52
N HIS A 212 3.00 -9.63 25.75
CA HIS A 212 1.76 -10.39 25.39
C HIS A 212 1.27 -11.58 26.29
N GLY A 213 0.01 -12.05 26.08
CA GLY A 213 -0.52 -13.41 26.42
C GLY A 213 -2.06 -13.61 26.22
N LEU A 214 -2.53 -14.74 25.66
CA LEU A 214 -3.95 -15.03 25.25
C LEU A 214 -4.33 -16.54 25.26
N ALA A 215 -5.64 -16.91 25.32
CA ALA A 215 -6.28 -18.11 24.70
C ALA A 215 -7.81 -18.27 25.01
N SER A 216 -8.56 -19.03 24.18
CA SER A 216 -10.00 -19.41 24.31
C SER A 216 -10.35 -20.66 23.45
N VAL A 217 -11.63 -21.14 23.37
CA VAL A 217 -12.28 -21.81 22.19
C VAL A 217 -13.70 -22.40 22.48
N ASN A 218 -14.48 -22.64 21.41
CA ASN A 218 -15.78 -23.35 21.29
C ASN A 218 -17.03 -22.64 21.87
N THR A 219 -17.47 -21.63 21.11
CA THR A 219 -18.39 -20.56 21.50
C THR A 219 -19.14 -19.99 20.27
N PHE A 220 -19.46 -18.70 20.24
CA PHE A 220 -19.85 -17.95 19.03
C PHE A 220 -18.66 -17.84 18.06
N ILE A 221 -18.31 -18.94 17.38
CA ILE A 221 -17.15 -19.00 16.49
C ILE A 221 -17.38 -18.27 15.16
N GLU A 222 -16.37 -17.54 14.68
CA GLU A 222 -16.40 -16.78 13.43
C GLU A 222 -16.40 -17.69 12.19
N LEU A 223 -17.08 -17.25 11.12
CA LEU A 223 -17.17 -17.96 9.83
C LEU A 223 -16.65 -17.10 8.67
N ALA A 224 -17.06 -15.84 8.61
CA ALA A 224 -16.52 -14.86 7.68
C ALA A 224 -16.60 -13.44 8.24
N ASN A 225 -15.68 -12.58 7.83
CA ASN A 225 -15.75 -11.13 8.03
C ASN A 225 -15.61 -10.43 6.68
N VAL A 226 -16.53 -9.51 6.35
CA VAL A 226 -16.57 -8.80 5.06
C VAL A 226 -16.32 -7.31 5.29
N LEU A 227 -15.42 -6.74 4.49
CA LEU A 227 -15.08 -5.31 4.46
C LEU A 227 -15.22 -4.77 3.02
N PRO A 228 -15.79 -3.58 2.80
CA PRO A 228 -16.56 -2.77 3.75
C PRO A 228 -17.87 -3.45 4.18
N SER A 229 -18.48 -2.95 5.25
CA SER A 229 -19.85 -3.33 5.60
C SER A 229 -20.84 -2.69 4.62
N LYS A 230 -21.84 -3.46 4.21
CA LYS A 230 -22.92 -3.05 3.29
C LYS A 230 -24.15 -2.50 4.04
N LEU A 231 -24.02 -2.20 5.35
CA LEU A 231 -25.06 -1.51 6.12
C LEU A 231 -25.27 -0.07 5.60
N PRO A 232 -26.49 0.49 5.67
CA PRO A 232 -26.73 1.89 5.34
C PRO A 232 -25.92 2.85 6.21
N GLU A 233 -25.49 3.98 5.65
CA GLU A 233 -24.67 5.00 6.33
C GLU A 233 -25.26 5.45 7.69
N ALA A 234 -26.59 5.55 7.77
CA ALA A 234 -27.28 5.90 9.02
C ALA A 234 -27.17 4.80 10.09
N GLU A 235 -27.08 3.52 9.71
CA GLU A 235 -26.87 2.40 10.63
C GLU A 235 -25.39 2.27 11.03
N LEU A 236 -24.45 2.56 10.11
CA LEU A 236 -23.02 2.67 10.42
C LEU A 236 -22.74 3.82 11.41
N THR A 237 -23.34 4.99 11.18
CA THR A 237 -23.28 6.15 12.09
C THR A 237 -23.87 5.80 13.46
N MET A 238 -25.07 5.23 13.51
CA MET A 238 -25.72 4.79 14.75
C MET A 238 -24.86 3.80 15.52
N LEU A 239 -24.27 2.81 14.85
CA LEU A 239 -23.37 1.82 15.43
C LEU A 239 -22.12 2.49 16.02
N GLY A 240 -21.43 3.32 15.23
CA GLY A 240 -20.23 4.04 15.68
C GLY A 240 -20.48 4.91 16.92
N GLU A 241 -21.57 5.70 16.93
CA GLU A 241 -21.94 6.49 18.09
C GLU A 241 -22.33 5.63 19.30
N ALA A 242 -23.14 4.58 19.11
CA ALA A 242 -23.65 3.75 20.21
C ALA A 242 -22.52 2.97 20.91
N LEU A 243 -21.54 2.50 20.14
CA LEU A 243 -20.34 1.84 20.65
C LEU A 243 -19.39 2.85 21.33
N THR A 244 -19.18 4.03 20.75
CA THR A 244 -18.39 5.12 21.37
C THR A 244 -18.98 5.54 22.72
N ARG A 245 -20.31 5.76 22.78
CA ARG A 245 -21.03 6.05 24.04
C ARG A 245 -20.95 4.90 25.04
N SER A 246 -20.73 3.66 24.60
CA SER A 246 -20.56 2.52 25.50
C SER A 246 -19.16 2.48 26.11
N LEU A 247 -18.12 2.72 25.32
CA LEU A 247 -16.75 2.90 25.83
C LEU A 247 -16.65 4.05 26.85
N GLN A 248 -17.24 5.20 26.54
CA GLN A 248 -17.29 6.36 27.43
C GLN A 248 -17.98 6.05 28.77
N ARG A 249 -19.08 5.27 28.77
CA ARG A 249 -19.75 4.82 30.00
C ARG A 249 -18.94 3.84 30.83
N MET A 250 -17.98 3.13 30.23
CA MET A 250 -17.03 2.27 30.92
C MET A 250 -15.81 3.04 31.46
N GLY A 251 -15.73 4.35 31.20
CA GLY A 251 -14.62 5.22 31.62
C GLY A 251 -13.46 5.30 30.63
N PHE A 252 -13.57 4.69 29.44
CA PHE A 252 -12.54 4.75 28.41
C PHE A 252 -12.59 6.10 27.67
N SER A 253 -11.53 6.91 27.81
CA SER A 253 -11.36 8.21 27.14
C SER A 253 -10.42 8.17 25.94
N ASP A 254 -9.48 7.21 25.91
CA ASP A 254 -8.60 6.90 24.77
C ASP A 254 -8.17 5.43 24.79
N GLY A 255 -7.48 4.98 23.73
CA GLY A 255 -7.00 3.61 23.55
C GLY A 255 -7.41 3.01 22.20
N PHE A 256 -6.87 1.83 21.87
CA PHE A 256 -7.27 1.04 20.70
C PHE A 256 -8.24 -0.06 21.14
N TYR A 257 -9.43 -0.11 20.53
CA TYR A 257 -10.47 -1.08 20.89
C TYR A 257 -11.02 -1.79 19.66
N HIS A 258 -10.94 -3.11 19.66
CA HIS A 258 -11.78 -3.97 18.84
C HIS A 258 -13.10 -4.22 19.57
N LEU A 259 -14.22 -3.98 18.90
CA LEU A 259 -15.55 -4.07 19.49
C LEU A 259 -16.39 -5.09 18.71
N GLU A 260 -17.00 -6.01 19.42
CA GLU A 260 -17.98 -6.95 18.85
C GLU A 260 -19.39 -6.48 19.19
N ALA A 261 -20.27 -6.42 18.19
CA ALA A 261 -21.62 -5.90 18.34
C ALA A 261 -22.59 -6.53 17.34
N ARG A 262 -23.89 -6.48 17.67
CA ARG A 262 -24.99 -6.82 16.77
C ARG A 262 -25.81 -5.58 16.45
N VAL A 263 -26.28 -5.47 15.21
CA VAL A 263 -27.33 -4.52 14.83
C VAL A 263 -28.67 -5.26 14.92
N GLU A 264 -29.55 -4.82 15.80
CA GLU A 264 -30.94 -5.27 15.87
C GLU A 264 -31.81 -4.34 15.02
N ASN A 265 -32.94 -4.85 14.49
CA ASN A 265 -33.90 -4.09 13.68
C ASN A 265 -33.31 -3.40 12.43
N SER A 266 -32.13 -3.82 11.96
CA SER A 266 -31.53 -3.34 10.71
C SER A 266 -32.51 -3.40 9.53
N ARG A 267 -32.40 -2.44 8.61
CA ARG A 267 -33.05 -2.50 7.29
C ARG A 267 -32.53 -3.63 6.43
N MET A 268 -31.38 -4.21 6.79
CA MET A 268 -30.70 -5.26 6.06
C MET A 268 -30.93 -6.65 6.69
N HIS A 269 -30.71 -7.68 5.87
CA HIS A 269 -30.65 -9.09 6.27
C HIS A 269 -29.71 -9.88 5.35
N TYR A 270 -29.09 -10.95 5.86
CA TYR A 270 -28.36 -11.87 5.00
C TYR A 270 -29.35 -12.70 4.17
N ALA A 271 -29.14 -12.73 2.85
CA ALA A 271 -29.89 -13.54 1.91
C ALA A 271 -28.95 -14.10 0.83
N VAL A 272 -29.32 -15.24 0.24
CA VAL A 272 -28.58 -15.80 -0.90
C VAL A 272 -29.12 -15.17 -2.18
N ASP A 273 -28.26 -14.53 -2.97
CA ASP A 273 -28.63 -14.03 -4.30
C ASP A 273 -28.96 -15.21 -5.22
N SER A 274 -30.16 -15.18 -5.80
CA SER A 274 -30.71 -16.30 -6.59
C SER A 274 -30.09 -16.48 -7.98
N ARG A 275 -29.18 -15.60 -8.39
CA ARG A 275 -28.47 -15.62 -9.68
C ARG A 275 -27.01 -16.03 -9.51
N THR A 276 -26.35 -15.56 -8.44
CA THR A 276 -24.93 -15.82 -8.17
C THR A 276 -24.71 -16.95 -7.17
N GLY A 277 -25.69 -17.27 -6.32
CA GLY A 277 -25.56 -18.23 -5.22
C GLY A 277 -24.76 -17.71 -4.02
N VAL A 278 -24.38 -16.43 -4.01
CA VAL A 278 -23.59 -15.81 -2.93
C VAL A 278 -24.51 -15.40 -1.78
N LEU A 279 -24.10 -15.70 -0.54
CA LEU A 279 -24.72 -15.18 0.67
C LEU A 279 -24.19 -13.75 0.93
N ASP A 280 -25.07 -12.75 0.88
CA ASP A 280 -24.70 -11.34 1.02
C ASP A 280 -25.76 -10.59 1.83
N LEU A 281 -25.40 -9.41 2.34
CA LEU A 281 -26.29 -8.52 3.05
C LEU A 281 -27.19 -7.76 2.06
N THR A 282 -28.50 -7.86 2.22
CA THR A 282 -29.51 -7.32 1.29
C THR A 282 -30.57 -6.52 2.04
N GLU A 283 -31.12 -5.48 1.39
CA GLU A 283 -32.23 -4.70 1.98
C GLU A 283 -33.50 -5.57 2.09
N ARG A 284 -34.26 -5.38 3.17
CA ARG A 284 -35.50 -6.13 3.42
C ARG A 284 -36.67 -5.53 2.64
N ASP A 285 -37.44 -6.38 1.95
CA ASP A 285 -38.74 -6.03 1.33
C ASP A 285 -39.73 -5.40 2.33
N ARG A 286 -39.54 -5.65 3.63
CA ARG A 286 -40.35 -5.11 4.73
C ARG A 286 -39.44 -4.58 5.83
N PRO A 287 -39.57 -3.30 6.24
CA PRO A 287 -38.83 -2.75 7.37
C PRO A 287 -39.05 -3.56 8.66
N SER A 288 -38.01 -3.60 9.50
CA SER A 288 -38.12 -4.14 10.86
C SER A 288 -39.11 -3.30 11.70
N PRO A 289 -39.80 -3.89 12.70
CA PRO A 289 -40.82 -3.16 13.48
C PRO A 289 -40.25 -2.04 14.38
N GLY A 290 -39.00 -2.18 14.82
CA GLY A 290 -38.26 -1.15 15.56
C GLY A 290 -37.35 -0.32 14.67
N ALA A 291 -36.83 0.79 15.21
CA ALA A 291 -35.69 1.48 14.61
C ALA A 291 -34.40 0.65 14.79
N PRO A 292 -33.44 0.69 13.85
CA PRO A 292 -32.15 0.03 14.00
C PRO A 292 -31.43 0.44 15.28
N SER A 293 -30.88 -0.52 16.01
CA SER A 293 -30.18 -0.32 17.27
C SER A 293 -28.92 -1.18 17.34
N ALA A 294 -27.93 -0.77 18.14
CA ALA A 294 -26.69 -1.51 18.34
C ALA A 294 -26.60 -2.10 19.75
N TRP A 295 -26.26 -3.39 19.82
CA TRP A 295 -26.03 -4.12 21.06
C TRP A 295 -24.58 -4.59 21.13
N LEU A 296 -23.82 -4.00 22.05
CA LEU A 296 -22.42 -4.34 22.34
C LEU A 296 -22.34 -5.73 23.00
N ILE A 297 -21.48 -6.60 22.47
CA ILE A 297 -21.20 -7.94 22.98
C ILE A 297 -19.92 -7.94 23.81
N GLU A 298 -18.80 -7.53 23.21
CA GLU A 298 -17.47 -7.56 23.83
C GLU A 298 -16.65 -6.30 23.50
N VAL A 299 -15.83 -5.88 24.48
CA VAL A 299 -14.84 -4.82 24.34
C VAL A 299 -13.44 -5.43 24.51
N ASN A 300 -12.69 -5.49 23.43
CA ASN A 300 -11.31 -5.94 23.40
C ASN A 300 -10.36 -4.72 23.34
N PRO A 301 -9.62 -4.37 24.41
CA PRO A 301 -8.64 -3.26 24.41
C PRO A 301 -7.33 -3.65 23.68
N ARG A 302 -7.46 -4.02 22.41
CA ARG A 302 -6.41 -4.55 21.51
C ARG A 302 -6.88 -4.43 20.06
N PRO A 303 -5.97 -4.59 19.06
CA PRO A 303 -6.36 -4.89 17.69
C PRO A 303 -7.26 -6.14 17.56
N PRO A 304 -8.04 -6.23 16.47
CA PRO A 304 -8.70 -7.48 16.07
C PRO A 304 -7.65 -8.53 15.66
N GLY A 305 -8.11 -9.73 15.28
CA GLY A 305 -7.22 -10.82 14.83
C GLY A 305 -6.34 -10.44 13.63
N ILE A 306 -5.22 -11.15 13.43
CA ILE A 306 -4.23 -10.83 12.40
C ILE A 306 -4.84 -10.78 10.98
N GLN A 307 -5.83 -11.64 10.70
CA GLN A 307 -6.60 -11.65 9.47
C GLN A 307 -7.36 -10.32 9.27
N ALA A 308 -8.05 -9.84 10.30
CA ALA A 308 -8.83 -8.60 10.26
C ALA A 308 -7.95 -7.35 10.20
N SER A 309 -6.84 -7.32 10.95
CA SER A 309 -5.86 -6.25 10.84
C SER A 309 -5.17 -6.21 9.48
N ALA A 310 -4.91 -7.36 8.85
CA ALA A 310 -4.44 -7.43 7.47
C ALA A 310 -5.51 -6.95 6.48
N ALA A 311 -6.74 -7.49 6.56
CA ALA A 311 -7.83 -7.11 5.67
C ALA A 311 -8.14 -5.60 5.73
N VAL A 312 -8.11 -4.97 6.92
CA VAL A 312 -8.22 -3.51 7.05
C VAL A 312 -7.05 -2.78 6.38
N LYS A 313 -5.82 -3.29 6.52
CA LYS A 313 -4.64 -2.73 5.85
C LYS A 313 -4.75 -2.81 4.32
N HIS A 314 -5.28 -3.89 3.75
CA HIS A 314 -5.54 -4.02 2.31
C HIS A 314 -6.73 -3.16 1.84
N THR A 315 -7.86 -3.17 2.57
CA THR A 315 -9.09 -2.45 2.18
C THR A 315 -8.98 -0.93 2.35
N TYR A 316 -8.39 -0.46 3.45
CA TYR A 316 -8.39 0.95 3.87
C TYR A 316 -6.99 1.57 4.02
N GLY A 317 -5.91 0.79 3.94
CA GLY A 317 -4.54 1.31 4.08
C GLY A 317 -4.12 1.62 5.52
N ILE A 318 -4.88 1.16 6.52
CA ILE A 318 -4.64 1.44 7.94
C ILE A 318 -4.01 0.21 8.61
N ASP A 319 -2.86 0.39 9.26
CA ASP A 319 -2.20 -0.69 10.01
C ASP A 319 -2.56 -0.63 11.49
N TYR A 320 -3.53 -1.46 11.89
CA TYR A 320 -4.03 -1.53 13.26
C TYR A 320 -2.99 -2.00 14.29
N PHE A 321 -1.97 -2.79 13.90
CA PHE A 321 -0.90 -3.16 14.83
C PHE A 321 0.07 -2.01 15.06
N ALA A 322 0.42 -1.26 14.01
CA ALA A 322 1.22 -0.05 14.16
C ALA A 322 0.50 1.01 15.01
N LEU A 323 -0.81 1.21 14.81
CA LEU A 323 -1.60 2.14 15.64
C LEU A 323 -1.65 1.70 17.11
N ALA A 324 -1.90 0.42 17.41
CA ALA A 324 -1.93 -0.06 18.79
C ALA A 324 -0.55 0.00 19.48
N LEU A 325 0.55 -0.22 18.73
CA LEU A 325 1.89 0.02 19.24
C LEU A 325 2.07 1.51 19.61
N LEU A 326 1.69 2.45 18.75
CA LEU A 326 1.80 3.88 19.03
C LEU A 326 0.90 4.33 20.20
N PHE A 327 -0.28 3.75 20.37
CA PHE A 327 -1.10 3.92 21.58
C PHE A 327 -0.36 3.48 22.85
N ALA A 328 0.38 2.36 22.82
CA ALA A 328 1.20 1.91 23.95
C ALA A 328 2.40 2.83 24.25
N LEU A 329 2.81 3.69 23.29
CA LEU A 329 3.83 4.75 23.51
C LEU A 329 3.21 6.07 24.00
N ALA A 330 1.87 6.17 24.04
CA ALA A 330 1.13 7.43 24.10
C ALA A 330 1.48 8.42 22.98
N ASP A 331 1.98 7.95 21.83
CA ASP A 331 2.25 8.76 20.63
C ASP A 331 0.95 9.08 19.88
N LYS A 332 0.11 9.87 20.56
CA LYS A 332 -1.26 10.22 20.14
C LYS A 332 -1.29 11.06 18.86
N GLU A 333 -0.17 11.70 18.50
CA GLU A 333 -0.09 12.45 17.24
C GLU A 333 0.14 11.50 16.07
N ARG A 334 1.16 10.63 16.13
CA ARG A 334 1.39 9.64 15.07
C ARG A 334 0.23 8.64 14.94
N VAL A 335 -0.50 8.36 16.04
CA VAL A 335 -1.80 7.66 15.99
C VAL A 335 -2.80 8.39 15.10
N ARG A 336 -3.05 9.69 15.30
CA ARG A 336 -4.00 10.47 14.45
C ARG A 336 -3.57 10.42 13.00
N GLN A 337 -2.32 10.78 12.74
CA GLN A 337 -1.71 10.82 11.41
C GLN A 337 -1.89 9.49 10.66
N LEU A 338 -1.66 8.34 11.32
CA LEU A 338 -1.79 7.02 10.69
C LEU A 338 -3.21 6.40 10.76
N SER A 339 -4.21 7.08 11.33
CA SER A 339 -5.59 6.56 11.44
C SER A 339 -6.48 6.91 10.23
N HIS A 340 -5.92 7.51 9.18
CA HIS A 340 -6.68 7.92 8.00
C HIS A 340 -6.82 6.77 6.97
N PRO A 341 -8.04 6.48 6.48
CA PRO A 341 -8.24 5.57 5.36
C PRO A 341 -7.70 6.18 4.05
N PHE A 342 -7.88 5.49 2.92
CA PHE A 342 -7.73 6.09 1.59
C PHE A 342 -8.81 7.16 1.33
N LEU A 343 -8.48 8.20 0.57
CA LEU A 343 -9.36 9.38 0.36
C LEU A 343 -10.71 9.03 -0.27
N GLN A 344 -10.72 8.10 -1.21
CA GLN A 344 -11.93 7.63 -1.90
C GLN A 344 -12.62 6.45 -1.16
N GLY A 345 -12.17 6.12 0.05
CA GLY A 345 -12.71 5.01 0.84
C GLY A 345 -12.12 3.64 0.45
N PRO A 346 -12.85 2.54 0.70
CA PRO A 346 -12.34 1.19 0.52
C PRO A 346 -11.99 0.91 -0.95
N GLN A 347 -10.78 0.43 -1.22
CA GLN A 347 -10.31 0.20 -2.60
C GLN A 347 -10.88 -1.10 -3.20
N TYR A 348 -11.11 -2.10 -2.36
CA TYR A 348 -11.57 -3.42 -2.74
C TYR A 348 -12.57 -3.96 -1.70
N TRP A 349 -13.40 -4.91 -2.11
CA TRP A 349 -14.12 -5.76 -1.17
C TRP A 349 -13.18 -6.89 -0.72
N CYS A 350 -13.02 -7.04 0.59
CA CYS A 350 -12.20 -8.07 1.21
C CYS A 350 -13.06 -8.96 2.10
N GLU A 351 -13.10 -10.26 1.78
CA GLU A 351 -13.72 -11.28 2.61
C GLU A 351 -12.64 -12.15 3.24
N MET A 352 -12.64 -12.21 4.57
CA MET A 352 -11.88 -13.19 5.34
C MET A 352 -12.78 -14.40 5.54
N VAL A 353 -12.44 -15.54 4.94
CA VAL A 353 -13.15 -16.81 5.16
C VAL A 353 -12.39 -17.65 6.18
N PHE A 354 -13.07 -18.04 7.26
CA PHE A 354 -12.56 -19.00 8.23
C PHE A 354 -13.10 -20.38 7.88
N ILE A 355 -12.22 -21.34 7.56
CA ILE A 355 -12.62 -22.71 7.25
C ILE A 355 -12.79 -23.48 8.57
N PRO A 356 -14.01 -23.87 8.97
CA PRO A 356 -14.24 -24.55 10.24
C PRO A 356 -13.80 -26.02 10.17
N VAL A 357 -13.15 -26.51 11.23
CA VAL A 357 -12.83 -27.94 11.38
C VAL A 357 -14.07 -28.66 11.93
N GLU A 358 -14.95 -29.12 11.04
CA GLU A 358 -16.20 -29.79 11.43
C GLU A 358 -16.01 -31.10 12.21
N LYS A 359 -14.89 -31.79 12.00
CA LYS A 359 -14.64 -33.17 12.44
C LYS A 359 -13.17 -33.34 12.81
N GLY A 360 -12.90 -34.03 13.92
CA GLY A 360 -11.54 -34.43 14.29
C GLY A 360 -11.01 -35.56 13.40
N GLY A 361 -9.70 -35.56 13.14
CA GLY A 361 -9.01 -36.54 12.31
C GLY A 361 -7.54 -36.17 12.10
N VAL A 362 -6.88 -36.85 11.15
CA VAL A 362 -5.60 -36.39 10.60
C VAL A 362 -5.91 -35.55 9.37
N TYR A 363 -5.29 -34.36 9.28
CA TYR A 363 -5.33 -33.55 8.07
C TYR A 363 -4.32 -34.10 7.06
N ASP A 364 -4.83 -34.64 5.95
CA ASP A 364 -4.05 -35.31 4.89
C ASP A 364 -4.45 -34.79 3.50
N SER A 365 -4.29 -33.47 3.32
CA SER A 365 -4.44 -32.78 2.03
C SER A 365 -3.33 -31.73 1.86
N GLY A 366 -3.05 -31.34 0.62
CA GLY A 366 -1.98 -30.41 0.29
C GLY A 366 -2.26 -28.95 0.69
N ASP A 367 -1.59 -28.02 0.01
CA ASP A 367 -1.87 -26.59 0.16
C ASP A 367 -3.22 -26.26 -0.50
N VAL A 368 -4.23 -25.99 0.34
CA VAL A 368 -5.60 -25.63 -0.08
C VAL A 368 -5.62 -24.36 -0.93
N CYS A 369 -4.70 -23.42 -0.68
CA CYS A 369 -4.59 -22.19 -1.44
C CYS A 369 -3.97 -22.43 -2.83
N GLU A 370 -3.04 -23.38 -3.00
CA GLU A 370 -2.63 -23.86 -4.33
C GLU A 370 -3.77 -24.57 -5.05
N GLU A 371 -4.47 -25.50 -4.39
CA GLU A 371 -5.60 -26.21 -5.01
C GLU A 371 -6.71 -25.24 -5.47
N LEU A 372 -7.06 -24.24 -4.64
CA LEU A 372 -8.00 -23.19 -5.01
C LEU A 372 -7.53 -22.32 -6.19
N ARG A 373 -6.21 -22.07 -6.30
CA ARG A 373 -5.61 -21.35 -7.44
C ARG A 373 -5.69 -22.18 -8.72
N GLU A 374 -5.46 -23.50 -8.66
CA GLU A 374 -5.62 -24.41 -9.81
C GLU A 374 -7.08 -24.60 -10.24
N ARG A 375 -8.00 -24.76 -9.27
CA ARG A 375 -9.45 -24.83 -9.52
C ARG A 375 -9.97 -23.54 -10.19
N ARG A 376 -9.48 -22.36 -9.79
CA ARG A 376 -9.78 -21.09 -10.48
C ARG A 376 -9.22 -21.07 -11.91
N ARG A 377 -7.95 -21.44 -12.12
CA ARG A 377 -7.30 -21.47 -13.45
C ARG A 377 -7.98 -22.43 -14.43
N SER A 378 -8.52 -23.55 -13.95
CA SER A 378 -9.23 -24.54 -14.77
C SER A 378 -10.70 -24.20 -15.07
N GLY A 379 -11.25 -23.14 -14.45
CA GLY A 379 -12.66 -22.75 -14.60
C GLY A 379 -13.67 -23.69 -13.94
N VAL A 380 -13.22 -24.70 -13.19
CA VAL A 380 -14.09 -25.74 -12.61
C VAL A 380 -14.55 -25.32 -11.21
N LEU A 381 -15.58 -24.50 -11.15
CA LEU A 381 -16.35 -24.28 -9.92
C LEU A 381 -17.16 -25.53 -9.56
N ARG A 382 -16.57 -26.39 -8.72
CA ARG A 382 -17.28 -27.43 -7.95
C ARG A 382 -17.10 -27.16 -6.46
N PRO A 383 -18.13 -27.39 -5.62
CA PRO A 383 -18.01 -27.23 -4.18
C PRO A 383 -16.92 -28.16 -3.63
N ALA A 384 -16.29 -27.74 -2.54
CA ALA A 384 -15.48 -28.64 -1.71
C ALA A 384 -16.34 -29.79 -1.16
N ARG A 385 -15.67 -30.87 -0.75
CA ARG A 385 -16.26 -32.08 -0.15
C ARG A 385 -15.59 -32.39 1.16
#